data_AF-A0A9Q0NLX7-F1
#
_entry.id   AF-A0A9Q0NLX7-F1
#
_cell.length_a   1.000
_cell.length_b   1.000
_cell.length_c   1.000
_cell.angle_alpha   90.00
_cell.angle_beta   90.00
_cell.angle_gamma   90.00
#
_symmetry.space_group_name_H-M   'P 1'
#
loop_
_entity.id
_entity.type
_entity.pdbx_description
1 polymer ?
#
loop_
_entity_poly.entity_id
_entity_poly.type
_entity_poly.pdbx_seq_one_letter_code
_entity_poly.pdbx_strand_id
1 'polypeptide(L)'
;MRLVSGTLGPEDAAATSGNFFEALTSSEFYKNTKVRDIAGSFRWAPFLALQKSNSFLTMLLLLSSYKMKSIPVVDLGEAKIDNIITQSSVIHMLAECAGLQWFESWGTRKLSEIGLPLMAPDLIVKVYEEEPVLQAFKLMRKKRIGGVPIVDSSEIYHDYRSITAKNFLTAVEGYLKTHQEISPFVRGMVICTKNYSIKELIMKLDSEKIHRVYVVDDAGNLEGVITLRDIISRLVHEPRGYFGDFFDGVLPLPSNSRV
;
A
#
# COMPACT_ATOMS: atom_id res chain seq x y z
N MET A 1 34.26 0.57 -13.79
CA MET A 1 33.60 -0.69 -14.16
C MET A 1 32.16 -0.36 -14.55
N ARG A 2 31.78 -0.58 -15.81
CA ARG A 2 30.52 -0.11 -16.42
C ARG A 2 29.30 -0.72 -15.71
N LEU A 3 28.35 0.14 -15.33
CA LEU A 3 27.02 -0.27 -14.87
C LEU A 3 26.24 -0.83 -16.07
N VAL A 4 25.95 -2.13 -16.04
CA VAL A 4 25.06 -2.76 -17.01
C VAL A 4 23.63 -2.39 -16.62
N SER A 5 23.00 -1.57 -17.45
CA SER A 5 21.56 -1.33 -17.46
C SER A 5 20.86 -2.62 -17.89
N GLY A 6 20.41 -3.42 -16.91
CA GLY A 6 19.60 -4.60 -17.16
C GLY A 6 18.16 -4.20 -17.49
N THR A 7 17.87 -3.98 -18.76
CA THR A 7 16.52 -4.11 -19.32
C THR A 7 16.11 -5.58 -19.22
N LEU A 8 15.16 -5.90 -18.33
CA LEU A 8 14.59 -7.25 -18.22
C LEU A 8 13.78 -7.51 -19.49
N GLY A 9 14.26 -8.44 -20.31
CA GLY A 9 13.60 -8.85 -21.55
C GLY A 9 12.43 -9.82 -21.29
N PRO A 10 11.67 -10.15 -22.34
CA PRO A 10 10.57 -11.14 -22.27
C PRO A 10 11.02 -12.54 -21.82
N GLU A 11 12.31 -12.85 -21.94
CA GLU A 11 12.87 -14.18 -21.64
C GLU A 11 12.85 -14.52 -20.13
N ASP A 12 12.86 -13.53 -19.24
CA ASP A 12 12.76 -13.75 -17.78
C ASP A 12 11.32 -14.11 -17.31
N ALA A 13 10.34 -14.06 -18.22
CA ALA A 13 8.98 -14.51 -17.97
C ALA A 13 8.79 -16.01 -18.23
N ALA A 14 9.65 -16.63 -19.07
CA ALA A 14 9.48 -18.01 -19.51
C ALA A 14 9.88 -19.06 -18.44
N ALA A 15 10.72 -18.71 -17.47
CA ALA A 15 11.24 -19.68 -16.49
C ALA A 15 10.35 -19.88 -15.25
N THR A 16 9.13 -19.35 -15.20
CA THR A 16 8.25 -19.48 -14.03
C THR A 16 6.82 -19.87 -14.40
N SER A 17 6.64 -20.64 -15.46
CA SER A 17 5.33 -21.19 -15.85
C SER A 17 5.13 -22.59 -15.26
N GLY A 18 4.05 -22.78 -14.51
CA GLY A 18 3.52 -24.10 -14.13
C GLY A 18 3.39 -24.32 -12.63
N ASN A 19 4.51 -24.56 -11.94
CA ASN A 19 4.46 -25.24 -10.64
C ASN A 19 5.09 -24.47 -9.46
N PHE A 20 5.27 -23.15 -9.52
CA PHE A 20 5.91 -22.43 -8.40
C PHE A 20 5.19 -22.63 -7.06
N PHE A 21 3.86 -22.55 -7.04
CA PHE A 21 3.09 -22.72 -5.82
C PHE A 21 2.99 -24.19 -5.39
N GLU A 22 2.80 -25.13 -6.33
CA GLU A 22 2.80 -26.55 -6.02
C GLU A 22 4.18 -26.97 -5.47
N ALA A 23 5.27 -26.51 -6.07
CA ALA A 23 6.63 -26.69 -5.57
C ALA A 23 6.81 -26.07 -4.18
N LEU A 24 6.23 -24.89 -3.91
CA LEU A 24 6.29 -24.25 -2.60
C LEU A 24 5.51 -25.04 -1.54
N THR A 25 4.32 -25.57 -1.87
CA THR A 25 3.47 -26.33 -0.94
C THR A 25 3.89 -27.79 -0.80
N SER A 26 4.53 -28.39 -1.80
CA SER A 26 5.02 -29.78 -1.76
C SER A 26 6.42 -29.90 -1.17
N SER A 27 7.23 -28.83 -1.26
CA SER A 27 8.60 -28.78 -0.76
C SER A 27 8.70 -29.09 0.74
N GLU A 28 9.42 -30.17 1.05
CA GLU A 28 9.79 -30.50 2.43
C GLU A 28 10.60 -29.39 3.10
N PHE A 29 11.39 -28.65 2.33
CA PHE A 29 12.12 -27.48 2.83
C PHE A 29 11.14 -26.45 3.40
N TYR A 30 10.14 -26.00 2.65
CA TYR A 30 9.19 -24.99 3.15
C TYR A 30 8.22 -25.54 4.21
N LYS A 31 7.92 -26.85 4.21
CA LYS A 31 7.12 -27.50 5.27
C LYS A 31 7.84 -27.55 6.62
N ASN A 32 9.16 -27.77 6.60
CA ASN A 32 9.95 -27.97 7.81
C ASN A 32 10.69 -26.71 8.27
N THR A 33 10.87 -25.73 7.40
CA THR A 33 11.48 -24.44 7.74
C THR A 33 10.62 -23.73 8.78
N LYS A 34 11.19 -23.42 9.95
CA LYS A 34 10.46 -22.68 10.97
C LYS A 34 10.47 -21.20 10.62
N VAL A 35 9.39 -20.49 10.98
CA VAL A 35 9.29 -19.04 10.75
C VAL A 35 10.49 -18.29 11.32
N ARG A 36 11.02 -18.70 12.49
CA ARG A 36 12.21 -18.09 13.10
C ARG A 36 13.47 -18.19 12.21
N ASP A 37 13.56 -19.23 11.39
CA ASP A 37 14.73 -19.49 10.55
C ASP A 37 14.75 -18.57 9.32
N ILE A 38 13.60 -17.98 8.97
CA ILE A 38 13.45 -17.01 7.87
C ILE A 38 13.10 -15.59 8.34
N ALA A 39 12.74 -15.41 9.61
CA ALA A 39 12.29 -14.13 10.17
C ALA A 39 13.35 -13.02 10.07
N GLY A 40 14.63 -13.35 10.02
CA GLY A 40 15.75 -12.41 9.82
C GLY A 40 16.15 -12.16 8.35
N SER A 41 15.64 -12.97 7.42
CA SER A 41 16.00 -12.91 5.99
C SER A 41 15.23 -11.82 5.23
N PHE A 42 14.16 -11.29 5.82
CA PHE A 42 13.47 -10.11 5.35
C PHE A 42 14.12 -8.89 5.99
N ARG A 43 14.52 -7.89 5.19
CA ARG A 43 15.15 -6.65 5.70
C ARG A 43 14.35 -6.14 6.89
N TRP A 44 14.94 -6.27 8.08
CA TRP A 44 14.31 -5.90 9.33
C TRP A 44 14.21 -4.38 9.37
N ALA A 45 13.00 -3.86 9.19
CA ALA A 45 12.66 -2.61 9.84
C ALA A 45 12.44 -2.99 11.30
N PRO A 46 12.97 -2.20 12.23
CA PRO A 46 12.84 -2.54 13.63
C PRO A 46 11.39 -2.53 14.11
N PHE A 47 11.13 -3.36 15.11
CA PHE A 47 9.80 -3.48 15.70
C PHE A 47 9.44 -2.17 16.42
N LEU A 48 8.74 -1.30 15.70
CA LEU A 48 8.23 -0.07 16.25
C LEU A 48 6.78 -0.30 16.68
N ALA A 49 6.55 -0.17 17.98
CA ALA A 49 5.24 -0.31 18.59
C ALA A 49 4.88 0.96 19.36
N LEU A 50 3.58 1.17 19.51
CA LEU A 50 3.04 2.19 20.38
C LEU A 50 2.68 1.59 21.74
N GLN A 51 2.80 2.39 22.78
CA GLN A 51 2.20 2.17 24.08
C GLN A 51 0.93 3.02 24.20
N LYS A 52 0.04 2.67 25.13
CA LYS A 52 -1.18 3.45 25.42
C LYS A 52 -0.90 4.90 25.83
N SER A 53 0.31 5.18 26.33
CA SER A 53 0.78 6.53 26.70
C SER A 53 1.26 7.36 25.50
N ASN A 54 1.53 6.75 24.34
CA ASN A 54 1.95 7.52 23.17
C ASN A 54 0.80 8.35 22.63
N SER A 55 1.15 9.52 22.10
CA SER A 55 0.16 10.46 21.61
C SER A 55 -0.43 10.02 20.26
N PHE A 56 -1.63 10.52 19.98
CA PHE A 56 -2.27 10.36 18.67
C PHE A 56 -1.41 10.94 17.53
N LEU A 57 -0.69 12.05 17.78
CA LEU A 57 0.24 12.64 16.81
C LEU A 57 1.38 11.67 16.45
N THR A 58 1.97 10.98 17.45
CA THR A 58 2.99 9.96 17.24
C THR A 58 2.48 8.88 16.28
N MET A 59 1.28 8.36 16.57
CA MET A 59 0.64 7.34 15.75
C MET A 59 0.42 7.80 14.30
N LEU A 60 -0.13 9.00 14.10
CA LEU A 60 -0.36 9.54 12.76
C LEU A 60 0.94 9.79 11.98
N LEU A 61 1.98 10.32 12.63
CA LEU A 61 3.29 10.52 12.01
C LEU A 61 3.93 9.21 11.57
N LEU A 62 3.84 8.17 12.40
CA LEU A 62 4.37 6.85 12.06
C LEU A 62 3.63 6.24 10.86
N LEU A 63 2.29 6.34 10.82
CA LEU A 63 1.47 5.86 9.70
C LEU A 63 1.66 6.68 8.41
N SER A 64 2.07 7.95 8.51
CA SER A 64 2.23 8.86 7.37
C SER A 64 3.70 9.06 6.98
N SER A 65 4.41 9.92 7.69
CA SER A 65 5.80 10.34 7.43
C SER A 65 6.78 9.16 7.42
N TYR A 66 6.61 8.21 8.33
CA TYR A 66 7.47 7.03 8.45
C TYR A 66 6.97 5.81 7.66
N LYS A 67 5.90 5.99 6.88
CA LYS A 67 5.39 5.04 5.87
C LYS A 67 5.02 3.67 6.45
N MET A 68 4.64 3.61 7.74
CA MET A 68 4.13 2.39 8.34
C MET A 68 2.68 2.16 7.88
N LYS A 69 2.39 0.92 7.46
CA LYS A 69 1.02 0.54 7.06
C LYS A 69 0.14 0.21 8.27
N SER A 70 0.78 -0.30 9.31
CA SER A 70 0.17 -0.70 10.56
C SER A 70 1.19 -0.59 11.68
N ILE A 71 0.72 -0.28 12.89
CA ILE A 71 1.55 -0.14 14.08
C ILE A 71 0.93 -0.98 15.20
N PRO A 72 1.66 -1.95 15.76
CA PRO A 72 1.20 -2.69 16.93
C PRO A 72 1.16 -1.76 18.16
N VAL A 73 0.15 -1.94 19.00
CA VAL A 73 0.06 -1.33 20.32
C VAL A 73 0.37 -2.43 21.33
N VAL A 74 1.34 -2.18 22.20
CA VAL A 74 1.83 -3.15 23.18
C VAL A 74 1.61 -2.68 24.61
N ASP A 75 1.34 -3.65 25.48
CA ASP A 75 1.47 -3.50 26.91
C ASP A 75 2.82 -4.07 27.35
N LEU A 76 3.75 -3.20 27.75
CA LEU A 76 5.08 -3.62 28.18
C LEU A 76 5.05 -4.37 29.52
N GLY A 77 4.00 -4.20 30.34
CA GLY A 77 3.85 -4.91 31.60
C GLY A 77 3.52 -6.39 31.39
N GLU A 78 2.68 -6.69 30.40
CA GLU A 78 2.24 -8.06 30.08
C GLU A 78 3.01 -8.71 28.92
N ALA A 79 3.97 -7.99 28.32
CA ALA A 79 4.70 -8.41 27.11
C ALA A 79 3.76 -8.88 25.98
N LYS A 80 2.64 -8.17 25.80
CA LYS A 80 1.55 -8.55 24.90
C LYS A 80 1.27 -7.46 23.87
N ILE A 81 0.88 -7.87 22.67
CA ILE A 81 0.27 -6.98 21.67
C ILE A 81 -1.22 -6.87 22.00
N ASP A 82 -1.64 -5.68 22.40
CA ASP A 82 -3.03 -5.38 22.74
C ASP A 82 -3.87 -5.12 21.50
N ASN A 83 -3.30 -4.43 20.51
CA ASN A 83 -4.02 -4.05 19.29
C ASN A 83 -3.07 -3.78 18.12
N ILE A 84 -3.61 -3.59 16.93
CA ILE A 84 -2.89 -3.12 15.73
C ILE A 84 -3.68 -1.99 15.10
N ILE A 85 -3.06 -0.82 15.00
CA ILE A 85 -3.65 0.35 14.34
C ILE A 85 -3.18 0.38 12.90
N THR A 86 -4.11 0.56 11.95
CA THR A 86 -3.80 0.64 10.52
C THR A 86 -4.12 2.02 9.95
N GLN A 87 -3.59 2.33 8.77
CA GLN A 87 -4.02 3.53 8.02
C GLN A 87 -5.54 3.53 7.77
N SER A 88 -6.13 2.38 7.46
CA SER A 88 -7.58 2.24 7.26
C SER A 88 -8.38 2.52 8.52
N SER A 89 -7.85 2.18 9.70
CA SER A 89 -8.46 2.51 10.99
C SER A 89 -8.52 4.03 11.22
N VAL A 90 -7.47 4.75 10.83
CA VAL A 90 -7.46 6.23 10.92
C VAL A 90 -8.48 6.84 9.96
N ILE A 91 -8.59 6.33 8.74
CA ILE A 91 -9.56 6.80 7.76
C ILE A 91 -10.99 6.55 8.23
N HIS A 92 -11.25 5.38 8.84
CA HIS A 92 -12.55 5.09 9.45
C HIS A 92 -12.88 6.06 10.59
N MET A 93 -11.93 6.31 11.50
CA MET A 93 -12.09 7.30 12.57
C MET A 93 -12.38 8.70 12.01
N LEU A 94 -11.73 9.11 10.92
CA LEU A 94 -12.04 10.38 10.25
C LEU A 94 -13.44 10.40 9.64
N ALA A 95 -13.91 9.28 9.08
CA ALA A 95 -15.28 9.15 8.58
C ALA A 95 -16.31 9.31 9.72
N GLU A 96 -16.03 8.75 10.90
CA GLU A 96 -16.85 8.90 12.11
C GLU A 96 -16.88 10.35 12.64
N CYS A 97 -15.96 11.21 12.21
CA CYS A 97 -15.96 12.63 12.56
C CYS A 97 -16.96 13.46 11.73
N ALA A 98 -17.71 12.85 10.81
CA ALA A 98 -18.77 13.52 10.06
C ALA A 98 -19.78 14.21 11.00
N GLY A 99 -20.10 15.47 10.72
CA GLY A 99 -20.94 16.32 11.55
C GLY A 99 -20.17 17.15 12.59
N LEU A 100 -18.89 16.87 12.85
CA LEU A 100 -18.05 17.74 13.68
C LEU A 100 -17.63 18.99 12.90
N GLN A 101 -17.73 20.17 13.51
CA GLN A 101 -17.46 21.46 12.85
C GLN A 101 -16.08 21.54 12.19
N TRP A 102 -15.04 21.02 12.84
CA TRP A 102 -13.69 21.00 12.29
C TRP A 102 -13.59 20.12 11.04
N PHE A 103 -14.29 18.97 11.05
CA PHE A 103 -14.27 18.01 9.95
C PHE A 103 -15.12 18.51 8.79
N GLU A 104 -16.26 19.16 9.04
CA GLU A 104 -17.03 19.81 7.98
C GLU A 104 -16.24 20.95 7.33
N SER A 105 -15.54 21.77 8.12
CA SER A 105 -14.73 22.89 7.59
C SER A 105 -13.55 22.44 6.73
N TRP A 106 -12.92 21.31 7.08
CA TRP A 106 -11.82 20.75 6.32
C TRP A 106 -12.30 19.85 5.17
N GLY A 107 -13.33 19.04 5.44
CA GLY A 107 -13.86 18.00 4.59
C GLY A 107 -14.58 18.51 3.35
N THR A 108 -15.17 19.71 3.37
CA THR A 108 -15.82 20.33 2.20
C THR A 108 -14.84 20.86 1.17
N ARG A 109 -13.57 21.06 1.54
CA ARG A 109 -12.55 21.53 0.61
C ARG A 109 -12.30 20.51 -0.48
N LYS A 110 -12.08 20.99 -1.69
CA LYS A 110 -11.80 20.14 -2.86
C LYS A 110 -10.38 19.61 -2.84
N LEU A 111 -10.16 18.48 -3.51
CA LEU A 111 -8.81 17.91 -3.68
C LEU A 111 -7.85 18.91 -4.35
N SER A 112 -8.35 19.69 -5.31
CA SER A 112 -7.59 20.76 -5.98
C SER A 112 -7.13 21.88 -5.03
N GLU A 113 -7.86 22.14 -3.94
CA GLU A 113 -7.58 23.24 -3.00
C GLU A 113 -6.62 22.82 -1.89
N ILE A 114 -6.69 21.55 -1.47
CA ILE A 114 -5.91 21.04 -0.35
C ILE A 114 -4.47 20.71 -0.73
N GLY A 115 -4.23 20.41 -2.01
CA GLY A 115 -2.91 20.05 -2.52
C GLY A 115 -2.40 18.76 -1.89
N LEU A 116 -3.21 17.69 -1.92
CA LEU A 116 -2.72 16.36 -1.55
C LEU A 116 -1.53 15.99 -2.45
N PRO A 117 -0.52 15.25 -1.93
CA PRO A 117 0.58 14.79 -2.73
C PRO A 117 0.07 13.77 -3.76
N LEU A 118 -0.24 14.25 -4.95
CA LEU A 118 -0.62 13.44 -6.10
C LEU A 118 0.65 12.85 -6.69
N MET A 119 0.73 11.51 -6.73
CA MET A 119 1.77 10.86 -7.51
C MET A 119 1.49 11.13 -8.99
N ALA A 120 2.43 11.79 -9.68
CA ALA A 120 2.30 12.16 -11.08
C ALA A 120 2.10 10.91 -11.98
N PRO A 121 1.39 11.03 -13.11
CA PRO A 121 1.02 9.89 -13.95
C PRO A 121 2.20 9.03 -14.42
N ASP A 122 3.32 9.67 -14.75
CA ASP A 122 4.57 9.02 -15.19
C ASP A 122 5.23 8.17 -14.10
N LEU A 123 4.93 8.46 -12.83
CA LEU A 123 5.40 7.70 -11.67
C LEU A 123 4.43 6.59 -11.25
N ILE A 124 3.22 6.56 -11.83
CA ILE A 124 2.23 5.53 -11.53
C ILE A 124 2.64 4.23 -12.21
N VAL A 125 2.89 3.24 -11.37
CA VAL A 125 3.21 1.89 -11.80
C VAL A 125 1.93 1.22 -12.32
N LYS A 126 1.81 1.08 -13.64
CA LYS A 126 0.71 0.45 -14.37
C LYS A 126 1.15 -0.84 -15.07
N VAL A 127 0.20 -1.66 -15.50
CA VAL A 127 0.40 -2.85 -16.35
C VAL A 127 -0.60 -2.86 -17.49
N TYR A 128 -0.21 -3.38 -18.65
CA TYR A 128 -1.11 -3.51 -19.80
C TYR A 128 -1.91 -4.82 -19.74
N GLU A 129 -3.12 -4.82 -20.30
CA GLU A 129 -4.02 -5.98 -20.29
C GLU A 129 -3.41 -7.25 -20.88
N GLU A 130 -2.63 -7.12 -21.94
CA GLU A 130 -1.96 -8.23 -22.63
C GLU A 130 -0.71 -8.74 -21.88
N GLU A 131 -0.29 -8.08 -20.79
CA GLU A 131 0.87 -8.53 -20.01
C GLU A 131 0.53 -9.76 -19.15
N PRO A 132 1.47 -10.73 -19.01
CA PRO A 132 1.29 -11.86 -18.12
C PRO A 132 1.03 -11.41 -16.67
N VAL A 133 0.04 -12.01 -16.00
CA VAL A 133 -0.32 -11.64 -14.61
C VAL A 133 0.87 -11.69 -13.64
N LEU A 134 1.80 -12.62 -13.88
CA LEU A 134 3.03 -12.76 -13.09
C LEU A 134 3.89 -11.50 -13.13
N GLN A 135 3.90 -10.78 -14.25
CA GLN A 135 4.63 -9.53 -14.40
C GLN A 135 4.08 -8.44 -13.47
N ALA A 136 2.74 -8.35 -13.34
CA ALA A 136 2.11 -7.46 -12.38
C ALA A 136 2.57 -7.75 -10.94
N PHE A 137 2.70 -9.02 -10.55
CA PHE A 137 3.16 -9.38 -9.20
C PHE A 137 4.65 -9.17 -8.97
N LYS A 138 5.49 -9.46 -9.98
CA LYS A 138 6.91 -9.10 -9.97
C LYS A 138 7.07 -7.59 -9.77
N LEU A 139 6.27 -6.80 -10.47
CA LEU A 139 6.27 -5.35 -10.39
C LEU A 139 5.79 -4.84 -9.02
N MET A 140 4.69 -5.38 -8.49
CA MET A 140 4.20 -5.09 -7.15
C MET A 140 5.26 -5.34 -6.08
N ARG A 141 5.95 -6.48 -6.13
CA ARG A 141 7.06 -6.83 -5.22
C ARG A 141 8.21 -5.84 -5.35
N LYS A 142 8.67 -5.58 -6.58
CA LYS A 142 9.81 -4.69 -6.87
C LYS A 142 9.54 -3.25 -6.39
N LYS A 143 8.31 -2.76 -6.59
CA LYS A 143 7.88 -1.40 -6.25
C LYS A 143 7.25 -1.28 -4.85
N ARG A 144 7.11 -2.40 -4.12
CA ARG A 144 6.52 -2.49 -2.76
C ARG A 144 5.08 -1.95 -2.66
N ILE A 145 4.31 -2.13 -3.72
CA ILE A 145 2.92 -1.69 -3.82
C ILE A 145 1.98 -2.89 -3.75
N GLY A 146 0.82 -2.73 -3.10
CA GLY A 146 -0.16 -3.81 -2.92
C GLY A 146 -1.09 -4.04 -4.11
N GLY A 147 -0.99 -3.22 -5.14
CA GLY A 147 -1.82 -3.29 -6.34
C GLY A 147 -1.37 -2.31 -7.41
N VAL A 148 -1.75 -2.58 -8.66
CA VAL A 148 -1.48 -1.78 -9.85
C VAL A 148 -2.75 -1.64 -10.68
N PRO A 149 -2.97 -0.50 -11.35
CA PRO A 149 -4.06 -0.37 -12.29
C PRO A 149 -3.69 -1.06 -13.62
N ILE A 150 -4.71 -1.53 -14.33
CA ILE A 150 -4.61 -2.17 -15.64
C ILE A 150 -5.02 -1.14 -16.69
N VAL A 151 -4.20 -0.97 -17.73
CA VAL A 151 -4.45 -0.10 -18.88
C VAL A 151 -4.59 -0.93 -20.16
N ASP A 152 -5.40 -0.43 -21.09
CA ASP A 152 -5.36 -0.89 -22.47
C ASP A 152 -4.16 -0.26 -23.22
N SER A 153 -3.84 -0.82 -24.39
CA SER A 153 -2.88 -0.36 -25.39
C SER A 153 -3.00 1.14 -25.75
N SER A 154 -4.20 1.71 -25.63
CA SER A 154 -4.48 3.14 -25.82
C SER A 154 -3.99 4.03 -24.66
N GLU A 155 -3.46 3.45 -23.58
CA GLU A 155 -3.17 4.09 -22.28
C GLU A 155 -4.39 4.74 -21.59
N ILE A 156 -5.56 4.61 -22.19
CA ILE A 156 -6.81 5.03 -21.59
C ILE A 156 -7.24 3.89 -20.65
N TYR A 157 -7.67 4.26 -19.43
CA TYR A 157 -8.21 3.32 -18.46
C TYR A 157 -9.65 2.94 -18.84
N HIS A 158 -9.83 2.45 -20.07
CA HIS A 158 -11.09 1.85 -20.47
C HIS A 158 -11.35 0.64 -19.55
N ASP A 159 -12.57 0.59 -19.01
CA ASP A 159 -13.04 -0.37 -18.00
C ASP A 159 -12.50 -0.21 -16.57
N TYR A 160 -11.62 0.76 -16.29
CA TYR A 160 -11.14 1.09 -14.94
C TYR A 160 -10.83 -0.19 -14.15
N ARG A 161 -9.79 -0.94 -14.49
CA ARG A 161 -9.50 -2.24 -13.86
C ARG A 161 -8.24 -2.17 -13.00
N SER A 162 -8.18 -2.97 -11.94
CA SER A 162 -6.98 -3.06 -11.10
C SER A 162 -6.78 -4.46 -10.54
N ILE A 163 -5.51 -4.82 -10.32
CA ILE A 163 -5.12 -6.09 -9.71
C ILE A 163 -4.33 -5.83 -8.43
N THR A 164 -4.61 -6.63 -7.40
CA THR A 164 -3.93 -6.54 -6.10
C THR A 164 -3.22 -7.84 -5.76
N ALA A 165 -2.26 -7.78 -4.85
CA ALA A 165 -1.61 -8.97 -4.29
C ALA A 165 -2.63 -9.92 -3.63
N LYS A 166 -3.74 -9.39 -3.09
CA LYS A 166 -4.83 -10.21 -2.56
C LYS A 166 -5.55 -10.97 -3.68
N ASN A 167 -5.85 -10.31 -4.80
CA ASN A 167 -6.49 -10.98 -5.95
C ASN A 167 -5.62 -12.12 -6.48
N PHE A 168 -4.28 -11.96 -6.46
CA PHE A 168 -3.37 -13.04 -6.81
C PHE A 168 -3.55 -14.28 -5.95
N LEU A 169 -3.49 -14.10 -4.64
CA LEU A 169 -3.53 -15.20 -3.70
C LEU A 169 -4.86 -15.94 -3.82
N THR A 170 -5.96 -15.19 -4.02
CA THR A 170 -7.27 -15.78 -4.28
C THR A 170 -7.31 -16.56 -5.60
N ALA A 171 -6.74 -16.02 -6.69
CA ALA A 171 -6.68 -16.71 -7.98
C ALA A 171 -5.87 -18.01 -7.90
N VAL A 172 -4.71 -17.96 -7.23
CA VAL A 172 -3.85 -19.11 -6.99
C VAL A 172 -4.53 -20.15 -6.11
N GLU A 173 -5.14 -19.74 -4.99
CA GLU A 173 -5.87 -20.66 -4.10
C GLU A 173 -7.03 -21.34 -4.82
N GLY A 174 -7.75 -20.60 -5.67
CA GLY A 174 -8.79 -21.12 -6.54
C GLY A 174 -8.28 -22.22 -7.46
N TYR A 175 -7.22 -21.92 -8.20
CA TYR A 175 -6.57 -22.87 -9.11
C TYR A 175 -6.16 -24.16 -8.39
N LEU A 176 -5.57 -24.06 -7.18
CA LEU A 176 -5.13 -25.22 -6.41
C LEU A 176 -6.28 -26.11 -5.92
N LYS A 177 -7.44 -25.53 -5.58
CA LYS A 177 -8.58 -26.28 -5.03
C LYS A 177 -9.40 -26.99 -6.09
N THR A 178 -9.63 -26.36 -7.23
CA THR A 178 -10.59 -26.86 -8.24
C THR A 178 -9.94 -27.26 -9.56
N HIS A 179 -8.62 -27.05 -9.73
CA HIS A 179 -7.92 -27.16 -11.03
C HIS A 179 -8.59 -26.34 -12.13
N GLN A 180 -9.37 -25.32 -11.76
CA GLN A 180 -9.99 -24.40 -12.69
C GLN A 180 -9.17 -23.12 -12.74
N GLU A 181 -8.98 -22.61 -13.96
CA GLU A 181 -8.45 -21.29 -14.18
C GLU A 181 -9.46 -20.25 -13.70
N ILE A 182 -9.38 -19.89 -12.41
CA ILE A 182 -10.15 -18.76 -11.90
C ILE A 182 -9.43 -17.50 -12.37
N SER A 183 -10.07 -16.79 -13.30
CA SER A 183 -9.61 -15.46 -13.70
C SER A 183 -9.39 -14.61 -12.43
N PRO A 184 -8.22 -13.96 -12.26
CA PRO A 184 -7.99 -13.10 -11.12
C PRO A 184 -9.15 -12.12 -11.03
N PHE A 185 -9.82 -12.07 -9.88
CA PHE A 185 -10.95 -11.14 -9.72
C PHE A 185 -10.44 -9.71 -9.90
N VAL A 186 -10.65 -9.16 -11.10
CA VAL A 186 -10.27 -7.81 -11.42
C VAL A 186 -11.34 -6.91 -10.83
N ARG A 187 -10.96 -6.10 -9.85
CA ARG A 187 -11.90 -5.15 -9.25
C ARG A 187 -11.94 -3.89 -10.10
N GLY A 188 -13.12 -3.32 -10.23
CA GLY A 188 -13.28 -1.93 -10.67
C GLY A 188 -12.35 -1.03 -9.88
N MET A 189 -11.53 -0.29 -10.60
CA MET A 189 -10.65 0.76 -10.15
C MET A 189 -11.53 1.90 -9.67
N VAL A 190 -11.29 2.30 -8.44
CA VAL A 190 -12.08 3.35 -7.83
C VAL A 190 -11.47 4.68 -8.23
N ILE A 191 -12.26 5.51 -8.91
CA ILE A 191 -11.84 6.80 -9.46
C ILE A 191 -12.52 7.98 -8.77
N CYS A 192 -11.89 9.14 -8.86
CA CYS A 192 -12.45 10.43 -8.52
C CYS A 192 -11.87 11.53 -9.43
N THR A 193 -12.47 12.72 -9.40
CA THR A 193 -11.91 13.89 -10.08
C THR A 193 -11.34 14.86 -9.04
N LYS A 194 -10.53 15.83 -9.47
CA LYS A 194 -10.01 16.90 -8.58
C LYS A 194 -11.10 17.74 -7.89
N ASN A 195 -12.34 17.65 -8.37
CA ASN A 195 -13.51 18.34 -7.81
C ASN A 195 -14.13 17.62 -6.60
N TYR A 196 -13.74 16.38 -6.31
CA TYR A 196 -14.17 15.69 -5.10
C TYR A 196 -13.79 16.50 -3.86
N SER A 197 -14.66 16.49 -2.86
CA SER A 197 -14.32 16.94 -1.52
C SER A 197 -13.53 15.88 -0.77
N ILE A 198 -12.76 16.29 0.24
CA ILE A 198 -12.06 15.34 1.11
C ILE A 198 -13.02 14.43 1.86
N LYS A 199 -14.15 14.96 2.29
CA LYS A 199 -15.19 14.18 2.96
C LYS A 199 -15.70 13.06 2.05
N GLU A 200 -16.06 13.36 0.80
CA GLU A 200 -16.47 12.35 -0.17
C GLU A 200 -15.39 11.29 -0.38
N LEU A 201 -14.13 11.71 -0.51
CA LEU A 201 -12.99 10.80 -0.68
C LEU A 201 -12.83 9.86 0.54
N ILE A 202 -12.87 10.40 1.76
CA ILE A 202 -12.75 9.61 3.01
C ILE A 202 -13.90 8.62 3.13
N MET A 203 -15.14 9.08 2.92
CA MET A 203 -16.33 8.22 3.00
C MET A 203 -16.29 7.11 1.94
N LYS A 204 -15.81 7.40 0.73
CA LYS A 204 -15.66 6.42 -0.35
C LYS A 204 -14.59 5.37 -0.01
N LEU A 205 -13.43 5.81 0.48
CA LEU A 205 -12.35 4.93 0.91
C LEU A 205 -12.79 3.99 2.06
N ASP A 206 -13.50 4.54 3.05
CA ASP A 206 -13.97 3.78 4.19
C ASP A 206 -15.08 2.79 3.83
N SER A 207 -16.09 3.22 3.08
CA SER A 207 -17.24 2.37 2.73
C SER A 207 -16.85 1.22 1.78
N GLU A 208 -16.01 1.50 0.77
CA GLU A 208 -15.58 0.48 -0.20
C GLU A 208 -14.40 -0.38 0.27
N LYS A 209 -13.88 -0.09 1.48
CA LYS A 209 -12.73 -0.75 2.13
C LYS A 209 -11.53 -0.86 1.18
N ILE A 210 -11.19 0.27 0.56
CA ILE A 210 -10.09 0.43 -0.39
C ILE A 210 -8.99 1.32 0.20
N HIS A 211 -7.77 1.15 -0.30
CA HIS A 211 -6.60 1.87 0.23
C HIS A 211 -6.10 3.00 -0.68
N ARG A 212 -6.72 3.18 -1.84
CA ARG A 212 -6.36 4.21 -2.83
C ARG A 212 -7.52 4.51 -3.77
N VAL A 213 -7.49 5.70 -4.35
CA VAL A 213 -8.36 6.15 -5.43
C VAL A 213 -7.49 6.76 -6.53
N TYR A 214 -7.88 6.57 -7.78
CA TYR A 214 -7.20 7.14 -8.94
C TYR A 214 -7.90 8.44 -9.35
N VAL A 215 -7.14 9.49 -9.59
CA VAL A 215 -7.64 10.81 -9.97
C VAL A 215 -7.62 10.91 -11.48
N VAL A 216 -8.76 11.19 -12.09
CA VAL A 216 -8.90 11.37 -13.53
C VAL A 216 -9.35 12.78 -13.88
N ASP A 217 -8.99 13.23 -15.08
CA ASP A 217 -9.50 14.48 -15.67
C ASP A 217 -10.92 14.28 -16.25
N ASP A 218 -11.50 15.35 -16.79
CA ASP A 218 -12.85 15.34 -17.39
C ASP A 218 -12.94 14.47 -18.66
N ALA A 219 -11.80 14.15 -19.30
CA ALA A 219 -11.71 13.25 -20.44
C ALA A 219 -11.47 11.78 -20.04
N GLY A 220 -11.32 11.50 -18.73
CA GLY A 220 -11.06 10.16 -18.19
C GLY A 220 -9.58 9.76 -18.16
N ASN A 221 -8.66 10.69 -18.48
CA ASN A 221 -7.23 10.42 -18.41
C ASN A 221 -6.75 10.44 -16.96
N LEU A 222 -5.83 9.54 -16.63
CA LEU A 222 -5.27 9.47 -15.29
C LEU A 222 -4.33 10.65 -15.00
N GLU A 223 -4.64 11.40 -13.95
CA GLU A 223 -3.84 12.52 -13.45
C GLU A 223 -3.04 12.17 -12.19
N GLY A 224 -3.46 11.17 -11.43
CA GLY A 224 -2.77 10.83 -10.18
C GLY A 224 -3.35 9.64 -9.42
N VAL A 225 -2.69 9.28 -8.32
CA VAL A 225 -3.24 8.35 -7.32
C VAL A 225 -3.15 8.97 -5.93
N ILE A 226 -4.23 8.84 -5.16
CA ILE A 226 -4.30 9.23 -3.75
C ILE A 226 -4.42 7.97 -2.91
N THR A 227 -3.57 7.85 -1.88
CA THR A 227 -3.58 6.75 -0.91
C THR A 227 -4.06 7.23 0.46
N LEU A 228 -4.43 6.28 1.34
CA LEU A 228 -4.79 6.61 2.73
C LEU A 228 -3.71 7.45 3.43
N ARG A 229 -2.44 7.11 3.16
CA ARG A 229 -1.28 7.82 3.70
C ARG A 229 -1.25 9.30 3.31
N ASP A 230 -1.64 9.62 2.08
CA ASP A 230 -1.59 10.97 1.54
C ASP A 230 -2.65 11.87 2.21
N ILE A 231 -3.79 11.28 2.61
CA ILE A 231 -4.81 11.95 3.42
C ILE A 231 -4.28 12.17 4.85
N ILE A 232 -3.72 11.13 5.47
CA ILE A 232 -3.19 11.21 6.84
C ILE A 232 -2.05 12.24 6.93
N SER A 233 -1.13 12.25 5.96
CA SER A 233 0.00 13.19 5.95
C SER A 233 -0.44 14.64 5.82
N ARG A 234 -1.65 14.90 5.30
CA ARG A 234 -2.19 16.25 5.21
C ARG A 234 -2.73 16.78 6.54
N LEU A 235 -3.09 15.88 7.45
CA LEU A 235 -3.60 16.20 8.78
C LEU A 235 -2.51 16.44 9.81
N VAL A 236 -1.27 16.02 9.52
CA VAL A 236 -0.18 16.09 10.48
C VAL A 236 1.01 16.87 9.96
N HIS A 237 1.64 17.56 10.90
CA HIS A 237 2.94 18.17 10.73
C HIS A 237 3.82 17.70 11.87
N GLU A 238 5.05 17.30 11.57
CA GLU A 238 6.02 16.90 12.59
C GLU A 238 6.68 18.16 13.17
N PRO A 239 6.47 18.48 14.46
CA PRO A 239 7.21 19.55 15.10
C PRO A 239 8.71 19.26 15.07
N ARG A 240 9.53 20.31 14.96
CA ARG A 240 10.98 20.14 14.94
C ARG A 240 11.45 19.42 16.22
N GLY A 241 12.17 18.32 16.04
CA GLY A 241 12.72 17.53 17.16
C GLY A 241 11.66 16.71 17.92
N TYR A 242 10.45 16.57 17.39
CA TYR A 242 9.33 15.89 18.06
C TYR A 242 9.66 14.49 18.56
N PHE A 243 10.37 13.70 17.74
CA PHE A 243 10.72 12.34 18.12
C PHE A 243 11.91 12.26 19.07
N GLY A 244 12.75 13.28 19.23
CA GLY A 244 13.91 13.22 20.14
C GLY A 244 14.70 11.91 19.99
N ASP A 245 14.74 11.13 21.07
CA ASP A 245 15.36 9.80 21.23
C ASP A 245 14.39 8.62 21.01
N PHE A 246 13.16 8.84 20.53
CA PHE A 246 12.13 7.82 20.34
C PHE A 246 12.57 6.65 19.45
N PHE A 247 13.51 6.89 18.53
CA PHE A 247 14.07 5.85 17.67
C PHE A 247 15.41 5.29 18.18
N ASP A 248 15.87 5.72 19.35
CA ASP A 248 17.10 5.21 19.96
C ASP A 248 16.86 3.76 20.41
N GLY A 249 17.80 2.88 20.05
CA GLY A 249 17.67 1.44 20.26
C GLY A 249 16.78 0.71 19.23
N VAL A 250 16.18 1.46 18.29
CA VAL A 250 15.31 0.91 17.26
C VAL A 250 16.10 0.66 15.96
N LEU A 251 17.12 1.43 15.56
CA LEU A 251 17.81 1.23 14.25
C LEU A 251 19.26 0.69 14.34
N PRO A 252 19.72 -0.18 13.40
CA PRO A 252 21.03 0.01 12.82
C PRO A 252 20.94 1.11 11.74
N LEU A 253 21.72 2.17 11.87
CA LEU A 253 21.79 3.27 10.88
C LEU A 253 22.21 2.72 9.50
N PRO A 254 21.51 3.03 8.40
CA PRO A 254 22.04 2.80 7.07
C PRO A 254 23.32 3.62 6.89
N SER A 255 24.34 3.04 6.27
CA SER A 255 25.70 3.60 6.14
C SER A 255 25.81 4.99 5.48
N ASN A 256 24.70 5.57 4.99
CA ASN A 256 24.66 6.81 4.22
C ASN A 256 23.73 7.90 4.77
N SER A 257 23.24 7.81 6.01
CA SER A 257 22.58 8.98 6.65
C SER A 257 23.62 9.88 7.29
N ARG A 258 23.98 11.00 6.64
CA ARG A 258 24.65 12.11 7.32
C ARG A 258 23.59 12.99 8.00
N VAL A 259 23.88 13.36 9.25
CA VAL A 259 23.23 14.44 10.00
C VAL A 259 23.38 15.76 9.24
#